data_AF-A0A9P7D0P0-F1
#
_entry.id   AF-A0A9P7D0P0-F1
#
_cell.length_a   1.000
_cell.length_b   1.000
_cell.length_c   1.000
_cell.angle_alpha   90.00
_cell.angle_beta   90.00
_cell.angle_gamma   90.00
#
_symmetry.space_group_name_H-M   'P 1'
#
loop_
_entity.id
_entity.type
_entity.pdbx_description
1 polymer ?
#
loop_
_entity_poly.entity_id
_entity_poly.type
_entity_poly.pdbx_seq_one_letter_code
_entity_poly.pdbx_strand_id
1 'polypeptide(L)'
;MFIVATSTSTLSGLRIEWCKARAREARWSKELLVLLEEMRRVLMFFTWQGTWWSGLASARHFERAADSEGSRAYANRQSALREAMVDKFRQHWAIVPAVVAAELDDDSMLDMADTDGTLTIEGPPPLAED
;
A
#
# COMPACT_ATOMS: atom_id res chain seq x y z
N MET A 1 21.84 33.54 -31.55
CA MET A 1 21.97 33.00 -30.18
C MET A 1 20.65 33.28 -29.46
N PHE A 2 19.70 32.34 -29.52
CA PHE A 2 18.37 32.53 -28.93
C PHE A 2 18.42 32.13 -27.46
N ILE A 3 18.40 33.11 -26.56
CA ILE A 3 18.08 32.88 -25.15
C ILE A 3 16.56 32.71 -25.12
N VAL A 4 16.09 31.47 -25.04
CA VAL A 4 14.68 31.20 -24.75
C VAL A 4 14.45 31.68 -23.33
N ALA A 5 13.80 32.84 -23.17
CA ALA A 5 13.26 33.28 -21.90
C ALA A 5 12.17 32.28 -21.50
N THR A 6 12.52 31.31 -20.66
CA THR A 6 11.53 30.42 -20.03
C THR A 6 10.61 31.30 -19.19
N SER A 7 9.46 31.66 -19.74
CA SER A 7 8.50 32.56 -19.11
C SER A 7 8.18 32.06 -17.71
N THR A 8 8.01 32.96 -16.74
CA THR A 8 7.71 32.63 -15.33
C THR A 8 6.58 31.61 -15.16
N SER A 9 5.61 31.57 -16.09
CA SER A 9 4.55 30.55 -16.21
C SER A 9 5.08 29.11 -16.32
N THR A 10 6.16 28.89 -17.10
CA THR A 10 6.80 27.57 -17.27
C THR A 10 7.53 27.12 -16.00
N LEU A 11 8.18 28.05 -15.29
CA LEU A 11 8.83 27.79 -14.01
C LEU A 11 7.81 27.49 -12.89
N SER A 12 6.67 28.19 -12.87
CA SER A 12 5.59 27.86 -11.95
C SER A 12 4.98 26.49 -12.23
N GLY A 13 4.82 26.10 -13.50
CA GLY A 13 4.36 24.77 -13.89
C GLY A 13 5.31 23.67 -13.41
N LEU A 14 6.62 23.87 -13.60
CA LEU A 14 7.64 22.91 -13.16
C LEU A 14 7.64 22.71 -11.63
N ARG A 15 7.53 23.79 -10.86
CA ARG A 15 7.45 23.73 -9.39
C ARG A 15 6.21 22.96 -8.92
N ILE A 16 5.07 23.19 -9.57
CA ILE A 16 3.82 22.47 -9.27
C ILE A 16 4.01 20.96 -9.52
N GLU A 17 4.58 20.58 -10.67
CA GLU A 17 4.82 19.17 -10.98
C GLU A 17 5.83 18.53 -10.03
N TRP A 18 6.88 19.25 -9.62
CA TRP A 18 7.81 18.78 -8.61
C TRP A 18 7.14 18.56 -7.24
N CYS A 19 6.34 19.52 -6.77
CA CYS A 19 5.60 19.37 -5.52
C CYS A 19 4.62 18.18 -5.57
N LYS A 20 3.97 17.94 -6.72
CA LYS A 20 3.10 16.77 -6.90
C LYS A 20 3.89 15.46 -6.88
N ALA A 21 5.06 15.41 -7.51
CA ALA A 21 5.92 14.24 -7.52
C ALA A 21 6.42 13.93 -6.10
N ARG A 22 6.93 14.94 -5.38
CA ARG A 22 7.40 14.81 -3.99
C ARG A 22 6.28 14.44 -3.03
N ALA A 23 5.07 15.00 -3.19
CA ALA A 23 3.93 14.60 -2.37
C ALA A 23 3.47 13.16 -2.61
N ARG A 24 3.71 12.60 -3.82
CA ARG A 24 3.42 11.20 -4.13
C ARG A 24 4.48 10.28 -3.53
N GLU A 25 5.76 10.64 -3.63
CA GLU A 25 6.85 9.90 -3.01
C GLU A 25 6.68 9.85 -1.48
N ALA A 26 6.44 10.99 -0.81
CA ALA A 26 6.18 11.03 0.63
C ALA A 26 4.92 10.26 1.09
N ARG A 27 4.03 9.89 0.16
CA ARG A 27 2.87 9.05 0.43
C ARG A 27 3.12 7.57 0.14
N TRP A 28 4.04 7.27 -0.77
CA TRP A 28 4.31 5.93 -1.27
C TRP A 28 4.61 4.95 -0.13
N SER A 29 5.48 5.32 0.81
CA SER A 29 5.80 4.50 1.99
C SER A 29 4.57 4.14 2.83
N LYS A 30 3.63 5.08 3.02
CA LYS A 30 2.35 4.82 3.71
C LYS A 30 1.46 3.87 2.91
N GLU A 31 1.40 4.03 1.59
CA GLU A 31 0.62 3.15 0.72
C GLU A 31 1.15 1.71 0.73
N LEU A 32 2.47 1.52 0.78
CA LEU A 32 3.09 0.19 0.93
C LEU A 32 2.70 -0.49 2.24
N LEU A 33 2.70 0.24 3.36
CA LEU A 33 2.29 -0.31 4.67
C LEU A 33 0.80 -0.71 4.67
N VAL A 34 -0.06 0.11 4.06
CA VAL A 34 -1.49 -0.22 3.91
C VAL A 34 -1.67 -1.46 3.05
N LEU A 35 -0.94 -1.58 1.95
CA LEU A 35 -0.99 -2.75 1.07
C LEU A 35 -0.64 -4.04 1.82
N LEU A 36 0.45 -4.03 2.60
CA LEU A 36 0.87 -5.19 3.40
C LEU A 36 -0.20 -5.60 4.43
N GLU A 37 -0.83 -4.63 5.08
CA GLU A 37 -1.91 -4.90 6.04
C GLU A 37 -3.15 -5.46 5.35
N GLU A 38 -3.52 -4.94 4.17
CA GLU A 38 -4.65 -5.48 3.40
C GLU A 38 -4.38 -6.90 2.91
N MET A 39 -3.16 -7.20 2.45
CA MET A 39 -2.76 -8.58 2.11
C MET A 39 -2.93 -9.51 3.32
N ARG A 40 -2.45 -9.09 4.50
CA ARG A 40 -2.63 -9.84 5.74
C ARG A 40 -4.10 -10.07 6.08
N ARG A 41 -4.94 -9.03 5.97
CA ARG A 41 -6.39 -9.09 6.24
C ARG A 41 -7.10 -10.05 5.28
N VAL A 42 -6.74 -10.05 4.01
CA VAL A 42 -7.31 -10.97 3.01
C VAL A 42 -7.02 -12.42 3.39
N LEU A 43 -5.78 -12.75 3.76
CA LEU A 43 -5.43 -14.10 4.20
C LEU A 43 -6.19 -14.50 5.48
N MET A 44 -6.27 -13.58 6.44
CA MET A 44 -6.99 -13.80 7.70
C MET A 44 -8.49 -14.03 7.47
N PHE A 45 -9.10 -13.25 6.58
CA PHE A 45 -10.51 -13.39 6.21
C PHE A 45 -10.81 -14.77 5.61
N PHE A 46 -10.01 -15.22 4.64
CA PHE A 46 -10.23 -16.54 4.04
C PHE A 46 -9.99 -17.68 5.04
N THR A 47 -8.99 -17.56 5.90
CA THR A 47 -8.73 -18.53 6.97
C THR A 47 -9.94 -18.63 7.91
N TRP A 48 -10.46 -17.49 8.38
CA TRP A 48 -11.64 -17.43 9.24
C TRP A 48 -12.90 -17.97 8.54
N GLN A 49 -13.11 -17.63 7.26
CA GLN A 49 -14.21 -18.20 6.48
C GLN A 49 -14.10 -19.72 6.35
N GLY A 50 -12.88 -20.24 6.12
CA GLY A 50 -12.63 -21.67 6.01
C GLY A 50 -12.98 -22.42 7.29
N THR A 51 -12.58 -21.89 8.45
CA THR A 51 -12.93 -22.48 9.75
C THR A 51 -14.43 -22.38 10.04
N TRP A 52 -15.07 -21.27 9.67
CA TRP A 52 -16.52 -21.11 9.80
C TRP A 52 -17.29 -22.15 8.98
N TRP A 53 -16.88 -22.41 7.73
CA TRP A 53 -17.48 -23.46 6.89
C TRP A 53 -17.26 -24.86 7.47
N SER A 54 -16.07 -25.15 8.00
CA SER A 54 -15.78 -26.44 8.67
C SER A 54 -16.64 -26.64 9.93
N GLY A 55 -16.85 -25.58 10.71
CA GLY A 55 -17.76 -25.61 11.85
C GLY A 55 -19.20 -25.88 11.43
N LEU A 56 -19.64 -25.26 10.34
CA LEU A 56 -20.99 -25.47 9.79
C LEU A 56 -21.22 -26.91 9.30
N ALA A 57 -20.19 -27.53 8.71
CA ALA A 57 -20.22 -28.93 8.29
C ALA A 57 -20.45 -29.89 9.47
N SER A 58 -20.02 -29.51 10.66
CA SER A 58 -20.12 -30.32 11.88
C SER A 58 -21.40 -30.06 12.68
N ALA A 59 -21.98 -28.85 12.58
CA ALA A 59 -23.08 -28.41 13.43
C ALA A 59 -24.50 -28.66 12.86
N ARG A 60 -24.65 -28.81 11.54
CA ARG A 60 -25.99 -28.91 10.92
C ARG A 60 -26.47 -30.35 10.81
N HIS A 61 -27.44 -30.70 11.65
CA HIS A 61 -28.23 -31.91 11.53
C HIS A 61 -29.56 -31.60 10.82
N PHE A 62 -29.83 -32.28 9.71
CA PHE A 62 -31.10 -32.21 9.00
C PHE A 62 -31.91 -33.47 9.30
N GLU A 63 -33.25 -33.35 9.31
CA GLU A 63 -34.14 -34.49 9.58
C GLU A 63 -33.98 -35.63 8.56
N ARG A 64 -33.64 -35.29 7.30
CA ARG A 64 -33.32 -36.27 6.26
C ARG A 64 -31.82 -36.42 6.10
N ALA A 65 -31.34 -37.66 6.12
CA ALA A 65 -29.94 -37.99 5.95
C ALA A 65 -29.33 -37.47 4.63
N ALA A 66 -30.10 -37.50 3.53
CA ALA A 66 -29.64 -37.00 2.23
C ALA A 66 -29.37 -35.48 2.23
N ASP A 67 -30.22 -34.71 2.92
CA ASP A 67 -30.07 -33.25 3.03
C ASP A 67 -28.88 -32.88 3.93
N SER A 68 -28.61 -33.73 4.95
CA SER A 68 -27.42 -33.60 5.81
C SER A 68 -26.12 -33.90 5.09
N GLU A 69 -26.07 -34.96 4.28
CA GLU A 69 -24.87 -35.32 3.54
C GLU A 69 -24.51 -34.27 2.50
N GLY A 70 -25.47 -33.81 1.70
CA GLY A 70 -25.23 -32.78 0.68
C GLY A 70 -24.75 -31.45 1.29
N SER A 71 -25.37 -31.04 2.40
CA SER A 71 -24.98 -29.82 3.11
C SER A 71 -23.57 -29.90 3.69
N ARG A 72 -23.21 -31.05 4.27
CA ARG A 72 -21.86 -31.29 4.82
C ARG A 72 -20.81 -31.34 3.72
N ALA A 73 -21.10 -32.03 2.62
CA ALA A 73 -20.22 -32.09 1.45
C ALA A 73 -19.99 -30.68 0.86
N TYR A 74 -21.05 -29.87 0.75
CA TYR A 74 -20.93 -28.50 0.27
C TYR A 74 -20.10 -27.63 1.22
N ALA A 75 -20.36 -27.68 2.53
CA ALA A 75 -19.61 -26.91 3.52
C ALA A 75 -18.11 -27.29 3.53
N ASN A 76 -17.79 -28.58 3.45
CA ASN A 76 -16.41 -29.06 3.33
C ASN A 76 -15.74 -28.54 2.04
N ARG A 77 -16.46 -28.56 0.91
CA ARG A 77 -15.97 -28.00 -0.36
C ARG A 77 -15.71 -26.49 -0.24
N GLN A 78 -16.59 -25.75 0.43
CA GLN A 78 -16.40 -24.32 0.64
C GLN A 78 -15.15 -24.06 1.50
N SER A 79 -14.93 -24.83 2.56
CA SER A 79 -13.75 -24.74 3.42
C SER A 79 -12.46 -24.96 2.62
N ALA A 80 -12.36 -26.09 1.90
CA ALA A 80 -11.21 -26.41 1.05
C ALA A 80 -10.94 -25.34 -0.03
N LEU A 81 -11.99 -24.73 -0.59
CA LEU A 81 -11.82 -23.64 -1.55
C LEU A 81 -11.14 -22.41 -0.94
N ARG A 82 -11.45 -22.07 0.32
CA ARG A 82 -10.84 -20.91 0.99
C ARG A 82 -9.40 -21.18 1.37
N GLU A 83 -9.08 -22.41 1.78
CA GLU A 83 -7.70 -22.84 1.99
C GLU A 83 -6.89 -22.71 0.71
N ALA A 84 -7.41 -23.18 -0.42
CA ALA A 84 -6.77 -23.03 -1.72
C ALA A 84 -6.60 -21.54 -2.14
N MET A 85 -7.55 -20.67 -1.79
CA MET A 85 -7.40 -19.23 -2.00
C MET A 85 -6.25 -18.64 -1.17
N VAL A 86 -6.14 -19.01 0.11
CA VAL A 86 -5.03 -18.59 0.98
C VAL A 86 -3.69 -18.99 0.36
N ASP A 87 -3.55 -20.25 -0.06
CA ASP A 87 -2.31 -20.75 -0.67
C ASP A 87 -1.97 -20.00 -1.96
N LYS A 88 -2.98 -19.79 -2.82
CA LYS A 88 -2.79 -19.05 -4.07
C LYS A 88 -2.35 -17.61 -3.83
N PHE A 89 -2.97 -16.92 -2.88
CA PHE A 89 -2.58 -15.55 -2.53
C PHE A 89 -1.18 -15.49 -1.91
N ARG A 90 -0.85 -16.41 -0.99
CA ARG A 90 0.51 -16.52 -0.44
C ARG A 90 1.56 -16.71 -1.53
N GLN A 91 1.28 -17.55 -2.52
CA GLN A 91 2.17 -17.76 -3.66
C GLN A 91 2.32 -16.50 -4.52
N HIS A 92 1.22 -15.83 -4.86
CA HIS A 92 1.24 -14.60 -5.67
C HIS A 92 1.96 -13.45 -4.94
N TRP A 93 1.91 -13.45 -3.61
CA TRP A 93 2.44 -12.38 -2.76
C TRP A 93 3.81 -12.68 -2.17
N ALA A 94 4.42 -13.82 -2.50
CA ALA A 94 5.66 -14.26 -1.88
C ALA A 94 6.81 -13.24 -1.99
N ILE A 95 6.86 -12.48 -3.09
CA ILE A 95 7.92 -11.50 -3.35
C ILE A 95 7.66 -10.13 -2.69
N VAL A 96 6.40 -9.80 -2.38
CA VAL A 96 6.00 -8.45 -2.00
C VAL A 96 6.68 -7.98 -0.71
N PRO A 97 6.74 -8.75 0.39
CA PRO A 97 7.42 -8.31 1.61
C PRO A 97 8.89 -7.96 1.40
N ALA A 98 9.60 -8.72 0.55
CA ALA A 98 11.01 -8.46 0.25
C ALA A 98 11.20 -7.18 -0.56
N VAL A 99 10.31 -6.94 -1.54
CA VAL A 99 10.32 -5.69 -2.33
C VAL A 99 10.01 -4.49 -1.44
N VAL A 100 8.97 -4.58 -0.61
CA VAL A 100 8.60 -3.46 0.29
C VAL A 100 9.72 -3.15 1.29
N ALA A 101 10.38 -4.17 1.84
CA ALA A 101 11.52 -3.95 2.75
C ALA A 101 12.66 -3.19 2.05
N ALA A 102 13.02 -3.58 0.82
CA ALA A 102 14.07 -2.91 0.06
C ALA A 102 13.72 -1.43 -0.26
N GLU A 103 12.46 -1.13 -0.58
CA GLU A 103 12.01 0.24 -0.88
C GLU A 103 11.93 1.13 0.37
N LEU A 104 11.54 0.58 1.52
CA LEU A 104 11.50 1.32 2.79
C LEU A 104 12.90 1.61 3.35
N ASP A 105 13.88 0.74 3.08
CA ASP A 105 15.27 0.98 3.46
C ASP A 105 15.89 2.14 2.64
N ASP A 106 15.52 2.29 1.36
CA ASP A 106 16.02 3.37 0.48
C ASP A 106 15.47 4.76 0.86
N ASP A 107 14.19 4.84 1.26
CA ASP A 107 13.51 6.09 1.69
C ASP A 107 14.20 6.73 2.92
N SER A 108 14.78 5.90 3.81
CA SER A 108 15.52 6.36 4.99
C SER A 108 16.81 7.13 4.67
N MET A 109 17.33 6.99 3.45
CA MET A 109 18.57 7.65 3.02
C MET A 109 18.34 9.12 2.60
N LEU A 110 17.10 9.50 2.29
CA LEU A 110 16.76 10.84 1.77
C LEU A 110 16.57 11.89 2.88
N ASP A 111 16.36 11.48 4.14
CA ASP A 111 16.22 12.38 5.29
C ASP A 111 17.55 13.03 5.74
N MET A 112 18.69 12.64 5.16
CA MET A 112 20.01 13.21 5.46
C MET A 112 20.46 14.35 4.54
N ALA A 113 19.63 14.75 3.56
CA ALA A 113 20.00 15.74 2.55
C ALA A 113 19.46 17.17 2.78
N ASP A 114 18.91 17.49 3.97
CA ASP A 114 18.41 18.83 4.30
C ASP A 114 19.27 19.53 5.38
N THR A 115 20.60 19.44 5.25
CA THR A 115 21.55 20.27 6.01
C THR A 115 22.43 21.18 5.16
N ASP A 116 21.99 21.58 3.96
CA ASP A 116 22.48 22.85 3.41
C ASP A 116 21.52 23.45 2.38
N GLY A 117 20.99 24.63 2.69
CA GLY A 117 19.97 25.27 1.88
C GLY A 117 19.27 26.42 2.59
N THR A 118 19.97 27.16 3.46
CA THR A 118 19.49 28.46 3.92
C THR A 118 19.39 29.38 2.69
N LEU A 119 18.21 29.45 2.08
CA LEU A 119 17.83 30.54 1.18
C LEU A 119 17.67 31.80 2.04
N THR A 120 18.80 32.41 2.43
CA THR A 120 18.84 33.79 2.90
C THR A 120 18.39 34.68 1.75
N ILE A 121 17.10 35.03 1.77
CA ILE A 121 16.61 36.21 1.06
C ILE A 121 17.27 37.39 1.76
N GLU A 122 18.31 37.95 1.17
CA GLU A 122 18.88 39.22 1.63
C GLU A 122 17.75 40.24 1.70
N GLY A 123 17.46 40.70 2.92
CA GLY A 123 16.57 41.83 3.15
C GLY A 123 17.14 43.08 2.46
N PRO A 124 16.28 44.00 2.01
CA PRO A 124 16.72 45.18 1.27
C PRO A 124 17.75 46.00 2.09
N PRO A 125 18.71 46.67 1.42
CA PRO A 125 19.80 47.37 2.10
C PRO A 125 19.26 48.42 3.07
N PRO A 126 19.95 48.69 4.20
CA PRO A 126 19.51 49.71 5.14
C PRO A 126 19.51 51.08 4.44
N LEU A 127 18.44 51.83 4.65
CA LEU A 127 18.34 53.21 4.19
C LEU A 127 19.48 54.01 4.83
N ALA A 128 20.24 54.72 3.99
CA ALA A 128 21.25 55.65 4.46
C ALA A 128 20.58 56.70 5.37
N GLU A 129 21.16 56.89 6.55
CA GLU A 129 20.80 57.98 7.45
C GLU A 129 21.10 59.33 6.79
N ASP A 130 20.11 60.23 6.81
CA ASP A 130 20.25 61.69 6.83
C ASP A 130 19.03 62.28 7.56
#